data_AF-A0A0C3FM14-F1
#
_entry.id   AF-A0A0C3FM14-F1
#
_cell.length_a   1.000
_cell.length_b   1.000
_cell.length_c   1.000
_cell.angle_alpha   90.00
_cell.angle_beta   90.00
_cell.angle_gamma   90.00
#
_symmetry.space_group_name_H-M   'P 1'
#
loop_
_entity.id
_entity.type
_entity.pdbx_description
1 polymer ?
#
loop_
_entity_poly.entity_id
_entity_poly.type
_entity_poly.pdbx_seq_one_letter_code
_entity_poly.pdbx_strand_id
1 'polypeptide(L)'
;MSITPALRAAARAAYRDLLRASSATFADDERVLTAFRLKIRTDALEAQSESDSNAYAEKVKLGHEIATILRRNVVQAHKVQAGQTEDNKELWRIQLRKDTEMGDNDSIKTPQPCEANSRRARKQEKAASNSAEADGQPPKPVVPRNYSALKRAHKERTPPELNEDDLEEAFVRGSGPGGQSINKTSNNVQLLHKPSGIRVTCQITRSLETNRKLARRILLEKLDKIENPGLSKGELMRAKQHERERRRRKKAKKKSLEKEREQVFGSRVP
;
A
#
# COMPACT_ATOMS: atom_id res chain seq x y z
N MET A 1 -2.69 -27.46 17.72
CA MET A 1 -1.47 -28.32 17.64
C MET A 1 -0.67 -28.08 18.91
N SER A 2 -0.35 -29.11 19.69
CA SER A 2 0.45 -28.93 20.92
C SER A 2 1.90 -28.55 20.59
N ILE A 3 2.47 -27.61 21.34
CA ILE A 3 3.88 -27.22 21.24
C ILE A 3 4.78 -28.44 21.45
N THR A 4 5.64 -28.74 20.47
CA THR A 4 6.53 -29.91 20.54
C THR A 4 7.63 -29.72 21.60
N PRO A 5 8.12 -30.80 22.24
CA PRO A 5 9.22 -30.71 23.20
C PRO A 5 10.50 -30.10 22.61
N ALA A 6 10.77 -30.36 21.33
CA ALA A 6 11.90 -29.78 20.60
C ALA A 6 11.78 -28.25 20.48
N LEU A 7 10.58 -27.74 20.19
CA LEU A 7 10.33 -26.31 20.11
C LEU A 7 10.51 -25.61 21.47
N ARG A 8 10.10 -26.26 22.56
CA ARG A 8 10.35 -25.78 23.93
C ARG A 8 11.85 -25.79 24.28
N ALA A 9 12.61 -26.79 23.82
CA ALA A 9 14.04 -26.83 23.99
C ALA A 9 14.74 -25.68 23.23
N ALA A 10 14.32 -25.44 21.98
CA ALA A 10 14.80 -24.32 21.17
C ALA A 10 14.49 -22.96 21.82
N ALA A 11 13.30 -22.78 22.40
CA ALA A 11 12.94 -21.57 23.14
C ALA A 11 13.86 -21.32 24.35
N ARG A 12 14.18 -22.38 25.11
CA ARG A 12 15.15 -22.29 26.22
C ARG A 12 16.55 -21.92 25.74
N ALA A 13 16.98 -22.46 24.61
CA ALA A 13 18.26 -22.11 24.00
C ALA A 13 18.28 -20.62 23.60
N ALA A 14 17.24 -20.15 22.90
CA ALA A 14 17.09 -18.75 22.51
C ALA A 14 17.11 -17.78 23.70
N TYR A 15 16.41 -18.13 24.78
CA TYR A 15 16.40 -17.35 26.01
C TYR A 15 17.80 -17.25 26.66
N ARG A 16 18.54 -18.37 26.71
CA ARG A 16 19.90 -18.39 27.26
C ARG A 16 20.88 -17.59 26.39
N ASP A 17 20.74 -17.68 25.07
CA ASP A 17 21.56 -16.92 24.13
C ASP A 17 21.30 -15.43 24.23
N LEU A 18 20.05 -15.02 24.38
CA LEU A 18 19.67 -13.62 24.64
C LEU A 18 20.29 -13.10 25.94
N LEU A 19 20.21 -13.87 27.03
CA LEU A 19 20.81 -13.47 28.31
C LEU A 19 22.32 -13.31 28.22
N ARG A 20 23.00 -14.21 27.50
CA ARG A 20 24.45 -14.14 27.27
C ARG A 20 24.81 -12.93 26.39
N ALA A 21 24.06 -12.72 25.30
CA ALA A 21 24.26 -11.59 24.41
C ALA A 21 24.06 -10.26 25.16
N SER A 22 22.98 -10.14 25.95
CA SER A 22 22.68 -8.93 26.71
C SER A 22 23.66 -8.68 27.85
N SER A 23 24.08 -9.73 28.57
CA SER A 23 25.08 -9.59 29.63
C SER A 23 26.43 -9.18 29.09
N ALA A 24 26.75 -9.64 27.89
CA ALA A 24 27.89 -9.12 27.18
C ALA A 24 27.58 -7.64 26.86
N THR A 25 26.58 -7.31 26.04
CA THR A 25 26.40 -5.96 25.43
C THR A 25 26.26 -4.84 26.43
N PHE A 26 25.61 -5.08 27.56
CA PHE A 26 25.29 -4.06 28.56
C PHE A 26 26.08 -4.25 29.86
N ALA A 27 27.28 -4.85 29.80
CA ALA A 27 28.06 -5.19 30.99
C ALA A 27 28.32 -3.97 31.91
N ASP A 28 28.56 -2.80 31.33
CA ASP A 28 28.86 -1.56 32.08
C ASP A 28 27.62 -0.70 32.36
N ASP A 29 26.46 -1.07 31.83
CA ASP A 29 25.20 -0.35 32.03
C ASP A 29 24.20 -1.24 32.76
N GLU A 30 24.32 -1.28 34.08
CA GLU A 30 23.51 -2.13 34.95
C GLU A 30 22.00 -1.78 34.85
N ARG A 31 21.66 -0.50 34.67
CA ARG A 31 20.27 -0.06 34.56
C ARG A 31 19.63 -0.58 33.28
N VAL A 32 20.32 -0.46 32.15
CA VAL A 32 19.81 -0.98 30.87
C VAL A 32 19.78 -2.51 30.90
N LEU A 33 20.80 -3.15 31.45
CA LEU A 33 20.87 -4.60 31.58
C LEU A 33 19.74 -5.18 32.44
N THR A 34 19.43 -4.56 33.57
CA THR A 34 18.33 -4.99 34.46
C THR A 34 16.97 -4.80 33.81
N ALA A 35 16.71 -3.62 33.20
CA ALA A 35 15.49 -3.37 32.45
C ALA A 35 15.31 -4.35 31.28
N PHE A 36 16.39 -4.64 30.56
CA PHE A 36 16.37 -5.60 29.47
C PHE A 36 16.04 -7.00 29.96
N ARG A 37 16.67 -7.47 31.04
CA ARG A 37 16.37 -8.78 31.65
C ARG A 37 14.92 -8.91 32.11
N LEU A 38 14.36 -7.85 32.70
CA LEU A 38 12.95 -7.82 33.08
C LEU A 38 12.05 -7.99 31.84
N LYS A 39 12.36 -7.29 30.75
CA LYS A 39 11.62 -7.41 29.49
C LYS A 39 11.71 -8.81 28.87
N ILE A 40 12.91 -9.42 28.79
CA ILE A 40 13.02 -10.79 28.26
C ILE A 40 12.17 -11.74 29.11
N ARG A 41 12.13 -11.54 30.43
CA ARG A 41 11.32 -12.37 31.33
C ARG A 41 9.83 -12.19 31.06
N THR A 42 9.33 -10.97 30.88
CA THR A 42 7.91 -10.73 30.55
C THR A 42 7.57 -11.37 29.21
N ASP A 43 8.39 -11.14 28.18
CA ASP A 43 8.16 -11.65 26.83
C ASP A 43 8.18 -13.19 26.80
N ALA A 44 9.05 -13.82 27.60
CA ALA A 44 9.11 -15.27 27.73
C ALA A 44 7.88 -15.88 28.42
N LEU A 45 7.33 -15.19 29.43
CA LEU A 45 6.08 -15.61 30.08
C LEU A 45 4.88 -15.46 29.14
N GLU A 46 4.83 -14.37 28.36
CA GLU A 46 3.82 -14.17 27.31
C GLU A 46 3.94 -15.20 26.18
N ALA A 47 5.16 -15.57 25.78
CA ALA A 47 5.36 -16.62 24.80
C ALA A 47 4.92 -18.00 25.32
N GLN A 48 5.00 -18.24 26.63
CA GLN A 48 4.59 -19.50 27.23
C GLN A 48 3.06 -19.70 27.28
N SER A 49 2.28 -18.61 27.33
CA SER A 49 0.80 -18.68 27.33
C SER A 49 0.21 -18.93 25.95
N GLU A 50 1.00 -18.75 24.88
CA GLU A 50 0.54 -18.90 23.51
C GLU A 50 0.41 -20.38 23.11
N SER A 51 -0.70 -20.73 22.46
CA SER A 51 -1.05 -22.11 22.13
C SER A 51 -0.68 -22.50 20.69
N ASP A 52 -0.45 -21.52 19.81
CA ASP A 52 -0.16 -21.73 18.39
C ASP A 52 1.30 -22.10 18.13
N SER A 53 1.53 -23.26 17.49
CA SER A 53 2.88 -23.77 17.24
C SER A 53 3.70 -22.90 16.29
N ASN A 54 3.08 -22.27 15.29
CA ASN A 54 3.79 -21.44 14.31
C ASN A 54 4.20 -20.09 14.93
N ALA A 55 3.28 -19.43 15.63
CA ALA A 55 3.56 -18.19 16.35
C ALA A 55 4.65 -18.39 17.41
N TYR A 56 4.59 -19.51 18.14
CA TYR A 56 5.64 -19.87 19.10
C TYR A 56 7.01 -20.06 18.41
N ALA A 57 7.05 -20.71 17.25
CA ALA A 57 8.29 -20.88 16.48
C ALA A 57 8.86 -19.54 15.99
N GLU A 58 8.01 -18.61 15.57
CA GLU A 58 8.41 -17.25 15.16
C GLU A 58 9.03 -16.48 16.33
N LYS A 59 8.46 -16.58 17.54
CA LYS A 59 9.04 -15.96 18.74
C LYS A 59 10.41 -16.54 19.09
N VAL A 60 10.62 -17.84 18.90
CA VAL A 60 11.95 -18.47 19.09
C VAL A 60 12.96 -17.92 18.08
N LYS A 61 12.58 -17.80 16.81
CA LYS A 61 13.44 -17.20 15.77
C LYS A 61 13.81 -15.75 16.10
N LEU A 62 12.81 -14.96 16.47
CA LEU A 62 13.00 -13.57 16.88
C LEU A 62 14.01 -13.44 18.03
N GLY A 63 13.94 -14.35 19.02
CA GLY A 63 14.90 -14.36 20.12
C GLY A 63 16.35 -14.59 19.66
N HIS A 64 16.57 -15.51 18.72
CA HIS A 64 17.89 -15.70 18.11
C HIS A 64 18.37 -14.48 17.33
N GLU A 65 17.49 -13.85 16.54
CA GLU A 65 17.79 -12.66 15.75
C GLU A 65 18.18 -11.46 16.62
N ILE A 66 17.44 -11.24 17.72
CA ILE A 66 17.80 -10.19 18.69
C ILE A 66 19.17 -10.49 19.30
N ALA A 67 19.47 -11.75 19.64
CA ALA A 67 20.78 -12.14 20.18
C ALA A 67 21.92 -11.95 19.15
N THR A 68 21.68 -12.14 17.86
CA THR A 68 22.68 -11.87 16.82
C THR A 68 22.88 -10.37 16.62
N ILE A 69 21.80 -9.59 16.59
CA ILE A 69 21.86 -8.12 16.47
C ILE A 69 22.64 -7.52 17.66
N LEU A 70 22.36 -7.96 18.88
CA LEU A 70 23.08 -7.49 20.06
C LEU A 70 24.59 -7.77 19.96
N ARG A 71 24.98 -8.98 19.54
CA ARG A 71 26.41 -9.32 19.43
C ARG A 71 27.14 -8.59 18.31
N ARG A 72 26.47 -8.45 17.15
CA ARG A 72 27.10 -7.98 15.90
C ARG A 72 27.02 -6.47 15.73
N ASN A 73 25.89 -5.87 16.09
CA ASN A 73 25.57 -4.50 15.67
C ASN A 73 25.59 -3.50 16.83
N VAL A 74 25.37 -3.95 18.07
CA VAL A 74 25.27 -3.05 19.22
C VAL A 74 26.62 -2.93 19.92
N VAL A 75 27.14 -1.71 19.95
CA VAL A 75 28.36 -1.33 20.67
C VAL A 75 28.06 -0.23 21.68
N GLN A 76 28.71 -0.28 22.84
CA GLN A 76 28.59 0.75 23.87
C GLN A 76 29.84 1.63 23.88
N ALA A 77 29.65 2.92 24.18
CA ALA A 77 30.75 3.82 24.48
C ALA A 77 30.73 4.17 25.97
N HIS A 78 31.88 4.10 26.63
CA HIS A 78 32.05 4.63 27.99
C HIS A 78 32.89 5.90 27.96
N LYS A 79 32.50 6.86 28.78
CA LYS A 79 33.27 8.09 28.98
C LYS A 79 34.53 7.74 29.77
N VAL A 80 35.70 7.98 29.18
CA VAL A 80 36.98 7.82 29.86
C VAL A 80 37.14 9.06 30.74
N GLN A 81 37.17 8.88 32.06
CA GLN A 81 37.49 9.97 32.99
C GLN A 81 38.98 10.29 32.84
N ALA A 82 39.32 11.11 31.85
CA ALA A 82 40.66 11.69 31.74
C ALA A 82 40.79 12.76 32.83
N GLY A 83 41.75 12.58 33.73
CA GLY A 83 42.15 13.61 34.68
C GLY A 83 42.49 14.89 33.91
N GLN A 84 41.77 15.96 34.23
CA GLN A 84 42.05 17.37 33.91
C GLN A 84 42.97 17.58 32.69
N THR A 85 42.47 17.28 31.49
CA THR A 85 43.07 17.87 30.29
C THR A 85 42.44 19.24 30.12
N GLU A 86 43.25 20.29 29.99
CA GLU A 86 42.85 21.71 30.00
C GLU A 86 41.93 22.12 28.82
N ASP A 87 41.63 21.18 27.93
CA ASP A 87 40.64 21.30 26.87
C ASP A 87 39.36 20.55 27.27
N ASN A 88 38.21 21.23 27.23
CA ASN A 88 36.84 20.74 27.46
C ASN A 88 36.36 19.62 26.49
N LYS A 89 37.23 18.68 26.10
CA LYS A 89 36.98 17.61 25.13
C LYS A 89 36.71 16.31 25.86
N GLU A 90 35.50 15.78 25.71
CA GLU A 90 35.12 14.50 26.29
C GLU A 90 35.73 13.34 25.48
N LEU A 91 36.53 12.51 26.13
CA LEU A 91 37.09 11.29 25.54
C LEU A 91 36.14 10.12 25.80
N TRP A 92 35.66 9.50 24.73
CA TRP A 92 34.79 8.32 24.77
C TRP A 92 35.53 7.12 24.17
N ARG A 93 35.48 5.99 24.86
CA ARG A 93 36.04 4.71 24.37
C ARG A 93 34.90 3.79 23.96
N ILE A 94 34.89 3.40 22.70
CA ILE A 94 33.92 2.44 22.14
C ILE A 94 34.39 1.02 22.44
N GLN A 95 33.48 0.17 22.90
CA GLN A 95 33.72 -1.24 23.13
C GLN A 95 33.37 -2.07 21.89
N LEU A 96 34.40 -2.42 21.12
CA LEU A 96 34.28 -3.35 20.00
C LEU A 96 34.54 -4.77 20.49
N ARG A 97 33.74 -5.73 20.00
CA ARG A 97 33.91 -7.14 20.32
C ARG A 97 34.38 -7.93 19.11
N LYS A 98 34.85 -9.15 19.39
CA LYS A 98 35.28 -10.10 18.37
C LYS A 98 34.19 -10.41 17.35
N ASP A 99 32.94 -10.46 17.81
CA ASP A 99 31.78 -10.81 16.99
C ASP A 99 31.09 -9.59 16.38
N THR A 100 31.57 -8.36 16.66
CA THR A 100 30.99 -7.14 16.12
C THR A 100 31.29 -7.08 14.62
N GLU A 101 30.24 -7.10 13.79
CA GLU A 101 30.38 -7.02 12.35
C GLU A 101 30.79 -5.59 11.98
N MET A 102 32.08 -5.44 11.69
CA MET A 102 32.64 -4.21 11.17
C MET A 102 32.38 -4.24 9.66
N GLY A 103 31.15 -3.91 9.27
CA GLY A 103 30.65 -4.16 7.91
C GLY A 103 31.65 -3.76 6.82
N ASP A 104 31.79 -4.63 5.81
CA ASP A 104 32.52 -4.32 4.60
C ASP A 104 31.75 -3.18 3.90
N ASN A 105 32.23 -1.94 4.06
CA ASN A 105 31.66 -0.73 3.44
C ASN A 105 31.71 -0.77 1.89
N ASP A 106 31.80 -1.95 1.28
CA ASP A 106 31.91 -2.19 -0.14
C ASP A 106 30.67 -1.75 -0.91
N SER A 107 29.49 -1.77 -0.28
CA SER A 107 28.25 -1.21 -0.87
C SER A 107 28.25 0.33 -0.97
N ILE A 108 29.09 1.03 -0.21
CA ILE A 108 29.34 2.48 -0.35
C ILE A 108 30.43 2.74 -1.41
N LYS A 109 31.47 1.90 -1.44
CA LYS A 109 32.60 2.02 -2.39
C LYS A 109 32.20 1.67 -3.81
N THR A 110 31.34 0.67 -3.97
CA THR A 110 30.72 0.26 -5.23
C THR A 110 29.22 0.39 -5.08
N PRO A 111 28.66 1.60 -5.23
CA PRO A 111 27.22 1.74 -5.27
C PRO A 111 26.71 0.86 -6.40
N GLN A 112 25.66 0.08 -6.12
CA GLN A 112 24.94 -0.60 -7.19
C GLN A 112 24.62 0.45 -8.27
N PRO A 113 24.94 0.20 -9.55
CA PRO A 113 24.60 1.12 -10.61
C PRO A 113 23.13 1.44 -10.44
N CYS A 114 22.80 2.73 -10.24
CA CYS A 114 21.42 3.15 -10.18
C CYS A 114 20.72 2.51 -11.37
N GLU A 115 19.77 1.60 -11.12
CA GLU A 115 18.90 0.99 -12.13
C GLU A 115 18.44 2.15 -12.99
N ALA A 116 19.12 2.35 -14.12
CA ALA A 116 18.80 3.45 -14.98
C ALA A 116 17.36 3.15 -15.35
N ASN A 117 16.47 4.10 -15.11
CA ASN A 117 15.09 4.10 -15.60
C ASN A 117 15.07 4.12 -17.15
N SER A 118 15.91 3.31 -17.79
CA SER A 118 15.91 2.98 -19.18
C SER A 118 14.66 2.15 -19.43
N ARG A 119 13.94 2.51 -20.49
CA ARG A 119 12.72 1.82 -20.92
C ARG A 119 12.94 0.33 -21.22
N ARG A 120 14.19 -0.13 -21.30
CA ARG A 120 14.60 -1.49 -21.63
C ARG A 120 14.52 -2.46 -20.44
N ALA A 121 15.02 -2.08 -19.26
CA ALA A 121 14.95 -2.92 -18.06
C ALA A 121 13.49 -3.23 -17.68
N ARG A 122 12.63 -2.19 -17.72
CA ARG A 122 11.19 -2.32 -17.47
C ARG A 122 10.42 -3.20 -18.47
N LYS A 123 10.98 -3.44 -19.66
CA LYS A 123 10.39 -4.35 -20.67
C LYS A 123 10.80 -5.79 -20.41
N GLN A 124 12.01 -6.02 -19.88
CA GLN A 124 12.52 -7.34 -19.53
C GLN A 124 11.90 -7.85 -18.22
N GLU A 125 11.79 -7.02 -17.18
CA GLU A 125 11.11 -7.39 -15.93
C GLU A 125 9.64 -7.75 -16.16
N LYS A 126 8.95 -7.00 -17.03
CA LYS A 126 7.55 -7.28 -17.39
C LYS A 126 7.37 -8.55 -18.22
N ALA A 127 8.42 -8.99 -18.92
CA ALA A 127 8.43 -10.26 -19.63
C ALA A 127 8.71 -11.43 -18.66
N ALA A 128 9.57 -11.21 -17.64
CA ALA A 128 9.89 -12.20 -16.62
C ALA A 128 8.80 -12.40 -15.56
N SER A 129 8.04 -11.34 -15.21
CA SER A 129 6.92 -11.45 -14.27
C SER A 129 5.71 -12.18 -14.86
N ASN A 130 5.57 -12.19 -16.19
CA ASN A 130 4.46 -12.87 -16.87
C ASN A 130 4.62 -14.40 -16.94
N SER A 131 5.78 -14.96 -16.56
CA SER A 131 6.02 -16.41 -16.56
C SER A 131 5.87 -17.08 -15.19
N ALA A 132 5.55 -16.33 -14.12
CA ALA A 132 5.60 -16.83 -12.75
C ALA A 132 4.25 -16.95 -12.01
N GLU A 133 3.12 -16.62 -12.63
CA GLU A 133 1.79 -16.74 -11.99
C GLU A 133 0.90 -17.70 -12.78
N ALA A 134 1.00 -18.98 -12.45
CA ALA A 134 0.10 -20.04 -12.89
C ALA A 134 -0.63 -20.64 -11.67
N ASP A 135 -1.33 -19.80 -10.92
CA ASP A 135 -2.39 -20.23 -10.00
C ASP A 135 -3.74 -19.94 -10.68
N GLY A 136 -4.61 -20.96 -10.72
CA GLY A 136 -5.80 -21.07 -11.59
C GLY A 136 -6.97 -20.13 -11.29
N GLN A 137 -6.73 -18.86 -10.96
CA GLN A 137 -7.74 -17.80 -10.93
C GLN A 137 -7.49 -16.86 -12.10
N PRO A 138 -8.49 -16.52 -12.94
CA PRO A 138 -8.29 -15.54 -14.01
C PRO A 138 -7.74 -14.25 -13.39
N PRO A 139 -6.63 -13.69 -13.92
CA PRO A 139 -6.01 -12.50 -13.35
C PRO A 139 -7.04 -11.38 -13.38
N LYS A 140 -7.44 -10.89 -12.18
CA LYS A 140 -8.33 -9.74 -12.09
C LYS A 140 -7.65 -8.58 -12.83
N PRO A 141 -8.34 -7.88 -13.73
CA PRO A 141 -7.70 -6.82 -14.52
C PRO A 141 -7.15 -5.74 -13.57
N VAL A 142 -5.83 -5.61 -13.54
CA VAL A 142 -5.15 -4.64 -12.68
C VAL A 142 -5.35 -3.25 -13.28
N VAL A 143 -6.17 -2.44 -12.62
CA VAL A 143 -6.47 -1.08 -13.06
C VAL A 143 -5.19 -0.23 -12.97
N PRO A 144 -4.73 0.38 -14.08
CA PRO A 144 -3.48 1.14 -14.07
C PRO A 144 -3.60 2.42 -13.24
N ARG A 145 -2.64 2.63 -12.32
CA ARG A 145 -2.59 3.79 -11.40
C ARG A 145 -2.38 5.15 -12.07
N ASN A 146 -1.83 5.18 -13.28
CA ASN A 146 -1.50 6.42 -14.00
C ASN A 146 -2.56 6.74 -15.06
N TYR A 147 -3.00 8.01 -15.14
CA TYR A 147 -4.01 8.45 -16.11
C TYR A 147 -3.66 8.14 -17.58
N SER A 148 -2.39 8.25 -17.97
CA SER A 148 -1.95 7.93 -19.33
C SER A 148 -2.08 6.45 -19.67
N ALA A 149 -1.81 5.57 -18.69
CA ALA A 149 -1.98 4.13 -18.84
C ALA A 149 -3.45 3.74 -18.80
N LEU A 150 -4.26 4.36 -17.93
CA LEU A 150 -5.72 4.17 -17.88
C LEU A 150 -6.39 4.61 -19.19
N LYS A 151 -5.95 5.72 -19.79
CA LYS A 151 -6.43 6.16 -21.11
C LYS A 151 -6.12 5.16 -22.22
N ARG A 152 -4.95 4.51 -22.19
CA ARG A 152 -4.57 3.48 -23.18
C ARG A 152 -5.40 2.21 -22.99
N ALA A 153 -5.49 1.72 -21.76
CA ALA A 153 -6.27 0.54 -21.43
C ALA A 153 -7.78 0.74 -21.75
N HIS A 154 -8.35 1.93 -21.46
CA HIS A 154 -9.73 2.24 -21.88
C HIS A 154 -9.90 2.22 -23.41
N LYS A 155 -8.86 2.51 -24.20
CA LYS A 155 -8.95 2.44 -25.66
C LYS A 155 -9.04 1.00 -26.17
N GLU A 156 -8.40 0.07 -25.44
CA GLU A 156 -8.35 -1.36 -25.78
C GLU A 156 -9.58 -2.13 -25.30
N ARG A 157 -10.49 -1.49 -24.54
CA ARG A 157 -11.71 -2.13 -24.04
C ARG A 157 -12.66 -2.54 -25.16
N THR A 158 -13.29 -3.69 -25.02
CA THR A 158 -14.43 -4.12 -25.84
C THR A 158 -15.71 -3.55 -25.25
N PRO A 159 -16.44 -2.66 -25.96
CA PRO A 159 -17.74 -2.19 -25.51
C PRO A 159 -18.76 -3.34 -25.55
N PRO A 160 -19.65 -3.46 -24.56
CA PRO A 160 -20.72 -4.46 -24.60
C PRO A 160 -21.67 -4.16 -25.76
N GLU A 161 -22.05 -5.18 -26.53
CA GLU A 161 -23.13 -5.07 -27.51
C GLU A 161 -24.46 -5.44 -26.83
N LEU A 162 -25.50 -4.63 -27.08
CA LEU A 162 -26.84 -4.86 -26.53
C LEU A 162 -27.73 -5.38 -27.65
N ASN A 163 -28.11 -6.66 -27.58
CA ASN A 163 -29.13 -7.24 -28.44
C ASN A 163 -30.52 -6.87 -27.93
N GLU A 164 -31.44 -6.53 -28.83
CA GLU A 164 -32.79 -6.13 -28.43
C GLU A 164 -33.63 -7.32 -27.90
N ASP A 165 -33.32 -8.54 -28.34
CA ASP A 165 -34.06 -9.76 -27.95
C ASP A 165 -33.82 -10.18 -26.48
N ASP A 166 -32.67 -9.77 -25.93
CA ASP A 166 -32.25 -10.04 -24.55
C ASP A 166 -32.81 -9.02 -23.54
N LEU A 167 -33.57 -8.02 -24.03
CA LEU A 167 -34.14 -6.95 -23.23
C LEU A 167 -35.64 -7.15 -23.00
N GLU A 168 -36.05 -7.11 -21.74
CA GLU A 168 -37.45 -6.96 -21.37
C GLU A 168 -37.75 -5.50 -21.06
N GLU A 169 -38.64 -4.89 -21.83
CA GLU A 169 -39.08 -3.51 -21.64
C GLU A 169 -40.47 -3.47 -20.99
N ALA A 170 -40.61 -2.72 -19.90
CA ALA A 170 -41.89 -2.48 -19.23
C ALA A 170 -42.12 -0.98 -19.01
N PHE A 171 -43.35 -0.53 -19.27
CA PHE A 171 -43.77 0.87 -19.10
C PHE A 171 -44.67 1.00 -17.87
N VAL A 172 -44.21 1.77 -16.90
CA VAL A 172 -44.91 1.96 -15.62
C VAL A 172 -45.29 3.43 -15.47
N ARG A 173 -46.28 3.72 -14.63
CA ARG A 173 -46.58 5.10 -14.21
C ARG A 173 -45.40 5.64 -13.39
N GLY A 174 -45.08 6.92 -13.59
CA GLY A 174 -44.00 7.56 -12.84
C GLY A 174 -44.36 7.70 -11.36
N SER A 175 -43.34 7.74 -10.50
CA SER A 175 -43.51 8.05 -9.08
C SER A 175 -42.79 9.35 -8.74
N GLY A 176 -43.30 10.10 -7.76
CA GLY A 176 -42.70 11.35 -7.26
C GLY A 176 -43.60 12.58 -7.35
N PRO A 177 -43.12 13.73 -6.85
CA PRO A 177 -43.86 14.99 -6.88
C PRO A 177 -43.96 15.48 -8.33
N GLY A 178 -45.11 15.25 -8.95
CA GLY A 178 -45.42 15.88 -10.23
C GLY A 178 -46.90 15.96 -10.49
N GLY A 179 -47.24 16.84 -11.44
CA GLY A 179 -48.61 17.16 -11.75
C GLY A 179 -49.35 16.06 -12.50
N GLN A 180 -50.48 16.44 -13.07
CA GLN A 180 -51.41 15.55 -13.78
C GLN A 180 -50.74 14.64 -14.85
N SER A 181 -49.68 15.10 -15.49
CA SER A 181 -48.96 14.35 -16.53
C SER A 181 -48.31 13.06 -16.02
N ILE A 182 -47.79 13.04 -14.78
CA ILE A 182 -47.10 11.86 -14.20
C ILE A 182 -48.10 10.77 -13.84
N ASN A 183 -49.26 11.15 -13.30
CA ASN A 183 -50.29 10.20 -12.86
C ASN A 183 -51.02 9.56 -14.05
N LYS A 184 -51.19 10.30 -15.16
CA LYS A 184 -51.90 9.82 -16.35
C LYS A 184 -51.02 9.06 -17.33
N THR A 185 -49.75 9.45 -17.50
CA THR A 185 -48.90 8.93 -18.57
C THR A 185 -47.90 7.89 -18.05
N SER A 186 -47.85 6.71 -18.68
CA SER A 186 -46.90 5.63 -18.37
C SER A 186 -45.54 5.85 -19.06
N ASN A 187 -44.86 6.93 -18.68
CA ASN A 187 -43.57 7.33 -19.30
C ASN A 187 -42.32 6.78 -18.57
N ASN A 188 -42.49 6.07 -17.45
CA ASN A 188 -41.38 5.48 -16.72
C ASN A 188 -40.99 4.15 -17.38
N VAL A 189 -39.77 4.10 -17.92
CA VAL A 189 -39.27 2.92 -18.63
C VAL A 189 -38.45 2.07 -17.68
N GLN A 190 -38.82 0.80 -17.53
CA GLN A 190 -38.04 -0.21 -16.84
C GLN A 190 -37.46 -1.17 -17.87
N LEU A 191 -36.15 -1.35 -17.86
CA LEU A 191 -35.44 -2.31 -18.70
C LEU A 191 -34.80 -3.39 -17.82
N LEU A 192 -34.97 -4.64 -18.21
CA LEU A 192 -34.27 -5.79 -17.63
C LEU A 192 -33.45 -6.49 -18.70
N HIS A 193 -32.16 -6.67 -18.45
CA HIS A 193 -31.28 -7.48 -19.29
C HIS A 193 -31.32 -8.92 -18.78
N LYS A 194 -31.93 -9.84 -19.54
CA LYS A 194 -32.14 -11.24 -19.13
C LYS A 194 -30.84 -11.96 -18.74
N PRO A 195 -29.75 -11.93 -19.55
CA PRO A 195 -28.57 -12.73 -19.26
C PRO A 195 -27.77 -12.19 -18.05
N SER A 196 -27.77 -10.87 -17.81
CA SER A 196 -27.05 -10.28 -16.67
C SER A 196 -27.92 -10.05 -15.43
N GLY A 197 -29.24 -10.16 -15.55
CA GLY A 197 -30.20 -9.88 -14.47
C GLY A 197 -30.27 -8.41 -14.02
N ILE A 198 -29.70 -7.46 -14.78
CA ILE A 198 -29.64 -6.05 -14.38
C ILE A 198 -30.93 -5.33 -14.74
N ARG A 199 -31.53 -4.68 -13.74
CA ARG A 199 -32.70 -3.80 -13.92
C ARG A 199 -32.30 -2.33 -13.88
N VAL A 200 -32.84 -1.54 -14.81
CA VAL A 200 -32.67 -0.09 -14.89
C VAL A 200 -34.03 0.57 -15.04
N THR A 201 -34.28 1.60 -14.22
CA THR A 201 -35.47 2.44 -14.30
C THR A 201 -35.07 3.85 -14.72
N CYS A 202 -35.79 4.44 -15.68
CA CYS A 202 -35.51 5.80 -16.15
C CYS A 202 -36.79 6.64 -16.24
N GLN A 203 -36.82 7.73 -15.49
CA GLN A 203 -37.89 8.73 -15.44
C GLN A 203 -37.26 10.14 -15.40
N ILE A 204 -36.58 10.53 -16.47
CA ILE A 204 -35.85 11.82 -16.51
C ILE A 204 -36.66 12.87 -17.26
N THR A 205 -37.22 12.50 -18.42
CA THR A 205 -37.97 13.40 -19.30
C THR A 205 -39.45 13.04 -19.35
N ARG A 206 -40.27 13.96 -19.89
CA ARG A 206 -41.70 13.74 -20.12
C ARG A 206 -42.03 12.88 -21.35
N SER A 207 -41.03 12.45 -22.13
CA SER A 207 -41.23 11.72 -23.39
C SER A 207 -40.74 10.27 -23.23
N LEU A 208 -41.58 9.31 -23.61
CA LEU A 208 -41.28 7.88 -23.52
C LEU A 208 -40.06 7.49 -24.35
N GLU A 209 -39.97 7.93 -25.60
CA GLU A 209 -38.86 7.58 -26.50
C GLU A 209 -37.51 8.08 -25.98
N THR A 210 -37.49 9.29 -25.43
CA THR A 210 -36.27 9.85 -24.83
C THR A 210 -35.88 9.08 -23.58
N ASN A 211 -36.84 8.70 -22.72
CA ASN A 211 -36.57 7.83 -21.58
C ASN A 211 -36.11 6.44 -22.01
N ARG A 212 -36.63 5.86 -23.10
CA ARG A 212 -36.19 4.57 -23.66
C ARG A 212 -34.73 4.61 -24.09
N LYS A 213 -34.34 5.64 -24.85
CA LYS A 213 -32.94 5.87 -25.27
C LYS A 213 -32.00 6.08 -24.07
N LEU A 214 -32.45 6.82 -23.05
CA LEU A 214 -31.69 7.06 -21.83
C LEU A 214 -31.54 5.78 -20.99
N ALA A 215 -32.60 5.00 -20.84
CA ALA A 215 -32.57 3.73 -20.13
C ALA A 215 -31.56 2.75 -20.75
N ARG A 216 -31.55 2.63 -22.10
CA ARG A 216 -30.56 1.81 -22.83
C ARG A 216 -29.13 2.29 -22.60
N ARG A 217 -28.89 3.60 -22.60
CA ARG A 217 -27.56 4.18 -22.30
C ARG A 217 -27.11 3.86 -20.88
N ILE A 218 -27.99 3.99 -19.90
CA ILE A 218 -27.69 3.71 -18.49
C ILE A 218 -27.43 2.21 -18.29
N LEU A 219 -28.19 1.35 -18.96
CA LEU A 219 -27.99 -0.09 -18.92
C LEU A 219 -26.61 -0.47 -19.50
N LEU A 220 -26.25 0.09 -20.65
CA LEU A 220 -24.95 -0.11 -21.26
C LEU A 220 -23.80 0.34 -20.34
N GLU A 221 -23.94 1.49 -19.67
CA GLU A 221 -22.95 1.97 -18.70
C GLU A 221 -22.83 1.07 -17.46
N LYS A 222 -23.90 0.38 -17.06
CA LYS A 222 -23.87 -0.59 -15.95
C LYS A 222 -23.20 -1.90 -16.37
N LEU A 223 -23.50 -2.40 -17.57
CA LEU A 223 -22.86 -3.60 -18.13
C LEU A 223 -21.36 -3.40 -18.31
N ASP A 224 -20.96 -2.27 -18.88
CA ASP A 224 -19.56 -1.88 -19.07
C ASP A 224 -18.76 -1.83 -17.76
N LYS A 225 -19.40 -1.49 -16.63
CA LYS A 225 -18.72 -1.51 -15.31
C LYS A 225 -18.47 -2.91 -14.78
N ILE A 226 -19.32 -3.87 -15.14
CA ILE A 226 -19.21 -5.26 -14.68
C ILE A 226 -18.21 -6.02 -15.54
N GLU A 227 -18.28 -5.84 -16.86
CA GLU A 227 -17.38 -6.49 -17.80
C GLU A 227 -15.97 -5.88 -17.75
N ASN A 228 -15.86 -4.55 -17.57
CA ASN A 228 -14.58 -3.83 -17.57
C ASN A 228 -14.38 -3.04 -16.25
N PRO A 229 -14.13 -3.72 -15.12
CA PRO A 229 -13.94 -3.05 -13.83
C PRO A 229 -12.69 -2.15 -13.86
N GLY A 230 -12.83 -0.88 -13.47
CA GLY A 230 -11.75 0.11 -13.46
C GLY A 230 -11.47 0.81 -14.79
N LEU A 231 -12.07 0.33 -15.88
CA LEU A 231 -11.87 0.83 -17.25
C LEU A 231 -13.15 1.45 -17.82
N SER A 232 -14.21 1.58 -17.02
CA SER A 232 -15.46 2.16 -17.45
C SER A 232 -15.29 3.64 -17.82
N LYS A 233 -16.11 4.11 -18.76
CA LYS A 233 -16.13 5.51 -19.22
C LYS A 233 -16.27 6.50 -18.06
N GLY A 234 -17.08 6.16 -17.05
CA GLY A 234 -17.28 7.00 -15.86
C GLY A 234 -16.02 7.16 -15.02
N GLU A 235 -15.24 6.09 -14.86
CA GLU A 235 -14.01 6.10 -14.08
C GLU A 235 -12.89 6.84 -14.82
N LEU A 236 -12.79 6.67 -16.14
CA LEU A 236 -11.88 7.47 -16.97
C LEU A 236 -12.18 8.98 -16.83
N MET A 237 -13.46 9.37 -16.82
CA MET A 237 -13.87 10.77 -16.65
C MET A 237 -13.51 11.32 -15.26
N ARG A 238 -13.73 10.53 -14.20
CA ARG A 238 -13.29 10.86 -12.83
C ARG A 238 -11.77 11.01 -12.76
N ALA A 239 -11.02 10.08 -13.33
CA ALA A 239 -9.55 10.13 -13.39
C ALA A 239 -9.05 11.35 -14.17
N LYS A 240 -9.73 11.71 -15.27
CA LYS A 240 -9.45 12.91 -16.06
C LYS A 240 -9.67 14.20 -15.26
N GLN A 241 -10.74 14.27 -14.47
CA GLN A 241 -11.01 15.41 -13.59
C GLN A 241 -9.93 15.53 -12.51
N HIS A 242 -9.61 14.43 -11.84
CA HIS A 242 -8.62 14.39 -10.78
C HIS A 242 -7.21 14.78 -11.28
N GLU A 243 -6.83 14.37 -12.50
CA GLU A 243 -5.58 14.76 -13.14
C GLU A 243 -5.56 16.26 -13.53
N ARG A 244 -6.69 16.79 -14.00
CA ARG A 244 -6.84 18.24 -14.27
C ARG A 244 -6.69 19.06 -13.00
N GLU A 245 -7.31 18.63 -11.90
CA GLU A 245 -7.22 19.28 -10.60
C GLU A 245 -5.79 19.23 -10.04
N ARG A 246 -5.14 18.06 -10.10
CA ARG A 246 -3.73 17.91 -9.71
C ARG A 246 -2.81 18.88 -10.46
N ARG A 247 -3.02 19.05 -11.78
CA ARG A 247 -2.27 20.01 -12.60
C ARG A 247 -2.54 21.45 -12.19
N ARG A 248 -3.80 21.82 -11.90
CA ARG A 248 -4.17 23.15 -11.40
C ARG A 248 -3.49 23.44 -10.05
N ARG A 249 -3.57 22.50 -9.10
CA ARG A 249 -2.94 22.62 -7.77
C ARG A 249 -1.42 22.78 -7.86
N LYS A 250 -0.74 22.00 -8.72
CA LYS A 250 0.70 22.13 -8.96
C LYS A 250 1.08 23.49 -9.54
N LYS A 251 0.32 23.99 -10.53
CA LYS A 251 0.53 25.33 -11.11
C LYS A 251 0.32 26.44 -10.07
N ALA A 252 -0.73 26.33 -9.25
CA ALA A 252 -1.00 27.28 -8.18
C ALA A 252 0.12 27.31 -7.14
N LYS A 253 0.59 26.14 -6.68
CA LYS A 253 1.73 26.03 -5.73
C LYS A 253 3.03 26.58 -6.33
N LYS A 254 3.29 26.33 -7.61
CA LYS A 254 4.47 26.91 -8.29
C LYS A 254 4.39 28.44 -8.31
N LYS A 255 3.22 28.99 -8.67
CA LYS A 255 2.98 30.44 -8.69
C LYS A 255 3.07 31.08 -7.30
N SER A 256 2.61 30.41 -6.23
CA SER A 256 2.76 30.93 -4.87
C SER A 256 4.22 30.94 -4.42
N LEU A 257 4.96 29.84 -4.69
CA LEU A 257 6.40 29.76 -4.40
C LEU A 257 7.22 30.79 -5.18
N GLU A 258 6.85 31.08 -6.44
CA GLU A 258 7.48 32.15 -7.24
C GLU A 258 7.21 33.53 -6.63
N LYS A 259 5.98 33.82 -6.22
CA LYS A 259 5.64 35.07 -5.52
C LYS A 259 6.38 35.22 -4.18
N GLU A 260 6.44 34.15 -3.40
CA GLU A 260 7.19 34.11 -2.12
C GLU A 260 8.68 34.39 -2.37
N ARG A 261 9.26 33.78 -3.42
CA ARG A 261 10.65 34.03 -3.83
C ARG A 261 10.88 35.47 -4.26
N GLU A 262 9.97 36.05 -5.05
CA GLU A 262 10.04 37.45 -5.50
C GLU A 262 9.90 38.42 -4.32
N GLN A 263 9.02 38.15 -3.36
CA GLN A 263 8.87 38.96 -2.15
C GLN A 263 10.13 38.93 -1.27
N VAL A 264 10.70 37.76 -1.04
CA VAL A 264 11.94 37.60 -0.25
C VAL A 264 13.14 38.23 -0.95
N PHE A 265 13.19 38.20 -2.28
CA PHE A 265 14.27 38.84 -3.06
C PHE A 265 14.10 40.37 -3.13
N GLY A 266 12.86 40.87 -3.24
CA GLY A 266 12.53 42.30 -3.25
C GLY A 266 12.71 42.98 -1.90
N SER A 267 12.54 42.26 -0.78
CA SER A 267 12.78 42.79 0.57
C SER A 267 14.27 42.80 0.98
N ARG A 268 15.18 42.34 0.11
CA ARG A 268 16.61 42.18 0.41
C ARG A 268 17.51 43.16 -0.34
N VAL A 269 16.92 44.17 -0.98
CA VAL A 269 17.64 45.31 -1.57
C VAL A 269 17.51 46.49 -0.60
N PRO A 270 18.62 47.04 -0.06
CA PRO A 270 18.61 48.18 0.86
C PRO A 270 18.17 49.49 0.19
#